data_AF-A0A3B0VIF8-F1
#
_entry.id   AF-A0A3B0VIF8-F1
#
_cell.length_a   1.000
_cell.length_b   1.000
_cell.length_c   1.000
_cell.angle_alpha   90.00
_cell.angle_beta   90.00
_cell.angle_gamma   90.00
#
_symmetry.space_group_name_H-M   'P 1'
#
loop_
_entity.id
_entity.type
_entity.pdbx_description
1 polymer ?
#
loop_
_entity_poly.entity_id
_entity_poly.type
_entity_poly.pdbx_seq_one_letter_code
_entity_poly.pdbx_strand_id
1 'polypeptide(L)'
;MREQAVNKNNWRSKIFKIIYHADTPAGKWFDIILIVFIILSVLTIILDSVDELHIKYGDYFYIAEWFFTIIFSLEYILRLISIRS
;
A
#
# COMPACT_ATOMS: atom_id res chain seq x y z
N MET A 1 34.09 42.74 -16.57
CA MET A 1 34.83 41.57 -16.03
C MET A 1 34.34 41.37 -14.60
N ARG A 2 33.57 40.36 -14.19
CA ARG A 2 33.51 38.94 -14.60
C ARG A 2 32.07 38.50 -14.86
N GLU A 3 31.90 37.69 -15.88
CA GLU A 3 30.70 36.91 -16.16
C GLU A 3 30.38 35.97 -14.99
N GLN A 4 29.14 35.99 -14.53
CA GLN A 4 28.50 34.79 -14.00
C GLN A 4 27.23 34.55 -14.81
N ALA A 5 27.43 33.97 -15.99
CA ALA A 5 26.40 33.17 -16.62
C ALA A 5 25.97 32.11 -15.59
N VAL A 6 24.79 32.30 -14.99
CA VAL A 6 24.11 31.24 -14.26
C VAL A 6 23.72 30.20 -15.30
N ASN A 7 24.70 29.37 -15.65
CA ASN A 7 24.50 28.11 -16.33
C ASN A 7 23.63 27.30 -15.37
N LYS A 8 22.32 27.32 -15.67
CA LYS A 8 21.27 26.63 -14.93
C LYS A 8 21.52 25.14 -15.13
N ASN A 9 22.50 24.64 -14.37
CA ASN A 9 22.91 23.25 -14.38
C ASN A 9 21.66 22.41 -14.09
N ASN A 10 21.11 21.85 -15.17
CA ASN A 10 19.90 21.02 -15.20
C ASN A 10 19.93 19.86 -14.20
N TRP A 11 21.08 19.58 -13.60
CA TRP A 11 21.30 18.52 -12.64
C TRP A 11 20.67 18.83 -11.28
N ARG A 12 20.66 20.09 -10.83
CA ARG A 12 19.94 20.47 -9.60
C ARG A 12 18.43 20.31 -9.77
N SER A 13 17.90 20.67 -10.94
CA SER A 13 16.48 20.43 -11.27
C SER A 13 16.15 18.95 -11.44
N LYS A 14 17.10 18.13 -11.94
CA LYS A 14 16.95 16.67 -12.05
C LYS A 14 16.93 16.00 -10.67
N ILE A 15 17.85 16.39 -9.78
CA ILE A 15 17.92 15.90 -8.40
C ILE A 15 16.67 16.33 -7.62
N PHE A 16 16.20 17.57 -7.78
CA PHE A 16 14.96 18.03 -7.17
C PHE A 16 13.75 17.23 -7.70
N LYS A 17 13.70 16.90 -8.99
CA LYS A 17 12.66 16.03 -9.56
C LYS A 17 12.71 14.61 -9.02
N ILE A 18 13.90 14.05 -8.79
CA ILE A 18 14.06 12.69 -8.23
C ILE A 18 13.65 12.65 -6.76
N ILE A 19 14.06 13.65 -5.97
CA ILE A 19 13.67 13.77 -4.56
C ILE A 19 12.15 13.98 -4.42
N TYR A 20 11.54 14.75 -5.33
CA TYR A 20 10.08 14.94 -5.35
C TYR A 20 9.29 13.78 -5.99
N HIS A 21 9.97 12.80 -6.60
CA HIS A 21 9.34 11.59 -7.18
C HIS A 21 9.49 10.36 -6.28
N ALA A 22 10.11 10.51 -5.10
CA ALA A 22 10.09 9.49 -4.05
C ALA A 22 8.74 9.47 -3.31
N ASP A 23 8.02 10.59 -3.29
CA ASP A 23 6.59 10.64 -2.96
C ASP A 23 5.75 10.23 -4.17
N THR A 24 5.90 8.97 -4.62
CA THR A 24 5.09 8.47 -5.73
C THR A 24 3.60 8.55 -5.37
N PRO A 25 2.73 9.13 -6.23
CA PRO A 25 1.28 9.07 -6.01
C PRO A 25 0.78 7.62 -5.91
N ALA A 26 1.52 6.67 -6.49
CA ALA A 26 1.29 5.23 -6.36
C ALA A 26 1.25 4.77 -4.89
N GLY A 27 2.15 5.26 -4.02
CA GLY A 27 2.13 4.92 -2.60
C GLY A 27 0.86 5.40 -1.89
N LYS A 28 0.33 6.57 -2.27
CA LYS A 28 -0.89 7.13 -1.70
C LYS A 28 -2.16 6.36 -2.12
N TRP A 29 -2.24 5.93 -3.38
CA TRP A 29 -3.34 5.08 -3.85
C TRP A 29 -3.29 3.69 -3.22
N PHE A 30 -2.09 3.14 -3.05
CA PHE A 30 -1.89 1.86 -2.38
C PHE A 30 -2.42 1.88 -0.94
N ASP A 31 -2.08 2.92 -0.17
CA ASP A 31 -2.54 3.06 1.22
C ASP A 31 -4.08 3.14 1.33
N ILE A 32 -4.74 3.83 0.40
CA ILE A 32 -6.22 3.91 0.36
C ILE A 32 -6.84 2.54 0.06
N ILE A 33 -6.34 1.83 -0.94
CA ILE A 33 -6.83 0.47 -1.30
C ILE A 33 -6.66 -0.48 -0.11
N LEU A 34 -5.51 -0.38 0.55
CA LEU A 34 -5.14 -1.19 1.70
C LEU A 34 -6.06 -0.95 2.90
N ILE A 35 -6.36 0.31 3.22
CA ILE A 35 -7.32 0.66 4.28
C ILE A 35 -8.71 0.06 3.98
N VAL A 36 -9.17 0.16 2.73
CA VAL A 36 -10.44 -0.46 2.31
C VAL A 36 -10.40 -1.98 2.50
N PHE A 37 -9.29 -2.63 2.13
CA PHE A 37 -9.08 -4.06 2.34
C PHE A 37 -9.09 -4.46 3.81
N ILE A 38 -8.48 -3.68 4.71
CA ILE A 38 -8.52 -3.90 6.16
C ILE A 38 -9.97 -3.92 6.64
N ILE A 39 -10.76 -2.92 6.25
CA ILE A 39 -12.16 -2.81 6.67
C ILE A 39 -12.96 -4.02 6.16
N LEU A 40 -12.80 -4.41 4.88
CA LEU A 40 -13.50 -5.56 4.32
C LEU A 40 -13.12 -6.88 5.02
N SER A 41 -11.83 -7.06 5.35
CA SER A 41 -11.36 -8.24 6.07
C SER A 41 -12.00 -8.35 7.45
N VAL A 42 -11.99 -7.25 8.21
CA VAL A 42 -12.59 -7.20 9.56
C VAL A 42 -14.10 -7.46 9.49
N LEU A 43 -14.79 -6.86 8.51
CA LEU A 43 -16.22 -7.14 8.30
C LEU A 43 -16.46 -8.62 7.99
N THR A 44 -15.66 -9.23 7.11
CA THR A 44 -15.77 -10.66 6.77
C THR A 44 -15.61 -11.53 8.01
N ILE A 45 -14.62 -11.26 8.86
CA ILE A 45 -14.37 -11.99 10.12
C ILE A 45 -15.52 -11.82 11.12
N ILE A 46 -16.09 -10.62 11.21
CA ILE A 46 -17.24 -10.36 12.09
C ILE A 46 -18.49 -11.11 11.57
N LEU A 47 -18.69 -11.15 10.26
CA LEU A 47 -19.78 -11.92 9.66
C LEU A 47 -19.59 -13.44 9.86
N ASP A 48 -18.34 -13.93 9.78
CA ASP A 48 -18.01 -15.32 10.05
C ASP A 48 -18.23 -15.72 11.51
N SER A 49 -18.10 -14.76 12.44
CA SER A 49 -18.39 -14.97 13.86
C SER A 49 -19.87 -15.25 14.17
N VAL A 50 -20.77 -15.14 13.18
CA VAL A 50 -22.19 -15.46 13.32
C VAL A 50 -22.42 -16.94 12.96
N ASP A 51 -22.65 -17.78 13.97
CA ASP A 51 -22.82 -19.25 13.84
C ASP A 51 -23.82 -19.67 12.74
N GLU A 52 -24.92 -18.93 12.57
CA GLU A 52 -25.95 -19.23 11.55
C GLU A 52 -25.42 -19.16 10.11
N LEU A 53 -24.45 -18.27 9.83
CA LEU A 53 -23.82 -18.14 8.52
C LEU A 53 -22.66 -19.13 8.38
N HIS A 54 -21.94 -19.42 9.47
CA HIS A 54 -20.81 -20.35 9.48
C HIS A 54 -21.22 -21.79 9.14
N ILE A 55 -22.38 -22.25 9.62
CA ILE A 55 -22.89 -23.61 9.34
C ILE A 55 -23.12 -23.85 7.84
N LYS A 56 -23.43 -22.80 7.06
CA LYS A 56 -23.74 -22.90 5.63
C LYS A 56 -22.60 -22.44 4.71
N TYR A 57 -21.75 -21.53 5.19
CA TYR A 57 -20.71 -20.89 4.38
C TYR A 57 -19.30 -20.97 4.99
N GLY A 58 -19.08 -21.76 6.05
CA GLY A 58 -17.79 -21.85 6.76
C GLY A 58 -16.59 -22.13 5.85
N ASP A 59 -16.73 -22.99 4.84
CA ASP A 59 -15.66 -23.22 3.86
C ASP A 59 -15.31 -21.96 3.04
N TYR A 60 -16.31 -21.14 2.68
CA TYR A 60 -16.08 -19.89 1.96
C TYR A 60 -15.41 -18.85 2.86
N PHE A 61 -15.79 -18.78 4.13
CA PHE A 61 -15.15 -17.89 5.10
C PHE A 61 -13.71 -18.30 5.38
N TYR A 62 -13.42 -19.61 5.48
CA TYR A 62 -12.06 -20.11 5.65
C TYR A 62 -11.16 -19.74 4.45
N ILE A 63 -11.66 -19.89 3.22
CA ILE A 63 -10.93 -19.48 2.01
C ILE A 63 -10.72 -17.96 2.01
N ALA A 64 -11.74 -17.17 2.40
CA ALA A 64 -11.64 -15.71 2.46
C ALA A 64 -10.62 -15.27 3.52
N GLU A 65 -10.60 -15.89 4.69
CA GLU A 65 -9.64 -15.62 5.77
C GLU A 65 -8.20 -15.86 5.28
N TRP A 66 -7.95 -17.01 4.66
CA TRP A 66 -6.64 -17.32 4.07
C TRP A 66 -6.25 -16.33 2.97
N PHE A 67 -7.20 -15.93 2.13
CA PHE A 67 -7.00 -14.91 1.10
C PHE A 67 -6.58 -13.56 1.70
N PHE A 68 -7.32 -13.07 2.70
CA PHE A 68 -6.97 -11.82 3.39
C PHE A 68 -5.63 -11.92 4.11
N THR A 69 -5.34 -13.04 4.77
CA THR A 69 -4.08 -13.29 5.47
C THR A 69 -2.88 -13.21 4.52
N ILE A 70 -2.98 -13.83 3.34
CA ILE A 70 -1.93 -13.78 2.31
C ILE A 70 -1.74 -12.35 1.79
N ILE A 71 -2.83 -11.63 1.50
CA ILE A 71 -2.77 -10.24 1.01
C ILE A 71 -2.12 -9.31 2.05
N PHE A 72 -2.51 -9.38 3.32
CA PHE A 72 -1.88 -8.58 4.37
C PHE A 72 -0.43 -8.95 4.60
N SER A 73 -0.06 -10.22 4.45
CA SER A 73 1.34 -10.63 4.53
C SER A 73 2.17 -10.02 3.41
N LEU A 74 1.66 -10.01 2.17
CA LEU A 74 2.31 -9.36 1.03
C LEU A 74 2.41 -7.84 1.22
N GLU A 75 1.34 -7.21 1.69
CA GLU A 75 1.34 -5.79 2.06
C GLU A 75 2.43 -5.47 3.09
N TYR A 76 2.51 -6.27 4.15
CA TYR A 76 3.48 -6.08 5.21
C TYR A 76 4.92 -6.15 4.67
N ILE A 77 5.20 -7.06 3.75
CA ILE A 77 6.50 -7.15 3.06
C ILE A 77 6.76 -5.90 2.22
N LEU A 78 5.75 -5.43 1.46
CA LEU A 78 5.86 -4.19 0.70
C LEU A 78 6.17 -2.99 1.60
N ARG A 79 5.49 -2.89 2.76
CA ARG A 79 5.74 -1.85 3.76
C ARG A 79 7.16 -1.93 4.33
N LEU A 80 7.65 -3.14 4.61
CA LEU A 80 9.00 -3.38 5.09
C LEU A 80 10.06 -2.91 4.07
N ILE A 81 9.82 -3.14 2.78
CA ILE A 81 10.68 -2.67 1.69
C ILE A 81 10.60 -1.14 1.58
N SER A 82 9.40 -0.56 1.65
CA SER A 82 9.18 0.89 1.53
C SER A 82 9.82 1.68 2.67
N ILE A 83 9.86 1.15 3.89
CA ILE A 83 10.53 1.78 5.04
C ILE A 83 12.06 1.75 4.90
N ARG A 84 12.59 0.81 4.11
CA ARG A 84 14.03 0.58 3.97
C ARG A 84 14.64 1.19 2.70
N SER A 85 13.83 1.83 1.84
CA SER A 85 14.25 2.53 0.61
C SER A 85 14.23 4.04 0.79
#